data_AF-A0A6T8VLF5-F1
#
_entry.id   AF-A0A6T8VLF5-F1
#
_cell.length_a   1.000
_cell.length_b   1.000
_cell.length_c   1.000
_cell.angle_alpha   90.00
_cell.angle_beta   90.00
_cell.angle_gamma   90.00
#
_symmetry.space_group_name_H-M   'P 1'
#
loop_
_entity.id
_entity.type
_entity.pdbx_description
1 polymer ?
#
loop_
_entity_poly.entity_id
_entity_poly.type
_entity_poly.pdbx_seq_one_letter_code
_entity_poly.pdbx_strand_id
1 'polypeptide(L)'
;LKFWLKGLVPTHCDAGCAMVSCTLLRALALLCVAVPLPSLAKGPGTTCKYRTIKGRGYHGPTVWKTAVTYDEAKKMCDEDDECTGFHYYPMAQAHYLYPHAAELIEDPFVDDFTAYTKRMLTCEGGSDSADEDDADEDDSDPDIAGEDAFVDL
;
A
#
# COMPACT_ATOMS: atom_id res chain seq x y z
N LEU A 1 -26.31 -1.25 -39.79
CA LEU A 1 -25.12 -2.06 -40.13
C LEU A 1 -25.52 -3.53 -40.23
N LYS A 2 -25.02 -4.21 -41.26
CA LYS A 2 -25.37 -5.58 -41.67
C LYS A 2 -24.62 -6.64 -40.86
N PHE A 3 -25.31 -7.75 -40.63
CA PHE A 3 -24.91 -9.03 -40.04
C PHE A 3 -23.56 -9.57 -40.54
N TRP A 4 -22.80 -10.20 -39.64
CA TRP A 4 -21.99 -11.40 -39.93
C TRP A 4 -21.90 -12.29 -38.68
N LEU A 5 -22.81 -13.26 -38.59
CA LEU A 5 -22.67 -14.48 -37.78
C LEU A 5 -21.98 -15.53 -38.66
N LYS A 6 -20.79 -15.97 -38.28
CA LYS A 6 -20.20 -17.28 -38.66
C LYS A 6 -20.17 -18.06 -37.35
N GLY A 7 -20.81 -19.21 -37.17
CA GLY A 7 -20.97 -20.32 -38.10
C GLY A 7 -19.98 -21.41 -37.69
N LEU A 8 -20.34 -22.24 -36.71
CA LEU A 8 -19.64 -23.47 -36.35
C LEU A 8 -20.69 -24.55 -36.07
N VAL A 9 -20.77 -25.47 -37.02
CA VAL A 9 -21.66 -26.64 -37.09
C VAL A 9 -21.04 -27.77 -36.25
N PRO A 10 -21.87 -28.63 -35.61
CA PRO A 10 -21.42 -29.64 -34.66
C PRO A 10 -21.01 -30.94 -35.37
N THR A 11 -19.97 -31.60 -34.85
CA THR A 11 -19.67 -32.99 -35.19
C THR A 11 -20.08 -33.90 -34.04
N HIS A 12 -21.02 -34.78 -34.40
CA HIS A 12 -21.53 -35.90 -33.64
C HIS A 12 -20.38 -36.82 -33.17
N CYS A 13 -20.45 -37.28 -31.91
CA CYS A 13 -19.83 -38.53 -31.48
C CYS A 13 -20.92 -39.41 -30.88
N ASP A 14 -20.99 -40.61 -31.44
CA ASP A 14 -21.99 -41.64 -31.27
C ASP A 14 -22.21 -42.15 -29.84
N ALA A 15 -23.45 -42.59 -29.64
CA ALA A 15 -23.95 -43.32 -28.50
C ALA A 15 -23.39 -44.75 -28.45
N GLY A 16 -23.10 -45.26 -27.25
CA GLY A 16 -22.99 -46.70 -27.06
C GLY A 16 -22.35 -47.17 -25.76
N CYS A 17 -23.21 -47.58 -24.82
CA CYS A 17 -23.01 -48.66 -23.85
C CYS A 17 -21.86 -48.56 -22.82
N ALA A 18 -22.22 -48.12 -21.60
CA ALA A 18 -22.03 -48.93 -20.39
C ALA A 18 -22.77 -48.28 -19.21
N MET A 19 -24.04 -48.65 -19.01
CA MET A 19 -24.64 -48.57 -17.68
C MET A 19 -24.06 -49.72 -16.87
N VAL A 20 -23.32 -49.46 -15.78
CA VAL A 20 -23.36 -50.19 -14.51
C VAL A 20 -22.50 -49.43 -13.48
N SER A 21 -23.10 -49.22 -12.31
CA SER A 21 -22.48 -49.04 -10.99
C SER A 21 -22.14 -47.65 -10.45
N CYS A 22 -22.90 -47.36 -9.39
CA CYS A 22 -22.40 -46.86 -8.11
C CYS A 22 -22.17 -45.35 -7.99
N THR A 23 -23.29 -44.63 -7.89
CA THR A 23 -23.65 -43.85 -6.69
C THR A 23 -22.49 -43.46 -5.76
N LEU A 24 -21.58 -42.56 -6.15
CA LEU A 24 -20.58 -42.02 -5.20
C LEU A 24 -19.91 -40.70 -5.63
N LEU A 25 -20.55 -39.88 -6.48
CA LEU A 25 -20.03 -38.55 -6.83
C LEU A 25 -21.11 -37.47 -6.69
N ARG A 26 -21.90 -37.57 -5.62
CA ARG A 26 -22.90 -36.56 -5.22
C ARG A 26 -22.49 -35.85 -3.92
N ALA A 27 -21.19 -35.59 -3.75
CA ALA A 27 -20.62 -35.01 -2.52
C ALA A 27 -19.52 -33.97 -2.80
N LEU A 28 -19.72 -33.09 -3.78
CA LEU A 28 -18.81 -31.95 -4.03
C LEU A 28 -19.58 -30.69 -4.45
N ALA A 29 -20.75 -30.49 -3.83
CA ALA A 29 -21.64 -29.35 -4.10
C ALA A 29 -21.90 -28.49 -2.85
N LEU A 30 -20.98 -28.47 -1.87
CA LEU A 30 -21.18 -27.78 -0.59
C LEU A 30 -19.87 -27.17 -0.03
N LEU A 31 -19.15 -26.39 -0.82
CA LEU A 31 -18.07 -25.55 -0.30
C LEU A 31 -17.88 -24.23 -1.09
N CYS A 32 -18.96 -23.49 -1.30
CA CYS A 32 -18.90 -22.09 -1.73
C CYS A 32 -19.66 -21.19 -0.74
N VAL A 33 -19.52 -21.47 0.55
CA VAL A 33 -19.94 -20.53 1.59
C VAL A 33 -18.77 -19.58 1.87
N ALA A 34 -18.95 -18.35 1.40
CA ALA A 34 -18.49 -17.08 1.97
C ALA A 34 -17.05 -16.99 2.48
N VAL A 35 -16.23 -16.22 1.78
CA VAL A 35 -15.54 -15.08 2.41
C VAL A 35 -15.63 -13.90 1.44
N PRO A 36 -16.57 -12.96 1.59
CA PRO A 36 -16.30 -11.61 1.10
C PRO A 36 -15.08 -11.13 1.88
N LEU A 37 -13.92 -11.02 1.21
CA LEU A 37 -12.82 -10.24 1.74
C LEU A 37 -13.40 -8.85 2.00
N PRO A 38 -13.42 -8.36 3.25
CA PRO A 38 -13.64 -6.95 3.46
C PRO A 38 -12.38 -6.26 2.90
N SER A 39 -12.41 -5.88 1.62
CA SER A 39 -11.69 -4.68 1.18
C SER A 39 -12.35 -3.57 1.96
N LEU A 40 -11.84 -3.35 3.17
CA LEU A 40 -12.30 -2.35 4.11
C LEU A 40 -11.78 -1.01 3.63
N ALA A 41 -12.11 -0.64 2.38
CA ALA A 41 -11.83 0.66 1.78
C ALA A 41 -12.25 1.71 2.80
N LYS A 42 -11.27 2.32 3.47
CA LYS A 42 -11.56 3.20 4.59
C LYS A 42 -12.33 4.39 4.07
N GLY A 43 -13.56 4.51 4.55
CA GLY A 43 -14.49 5.53 4.08
C GLY A 43 -13.93 6.95 4.28
N PRO A 44 -14.51 7.92 3.57
CA PRO A 44 -14.18 9.33 3.78
C PRO A 44 -14.31 9.69 5.26
N GLY A 45 -13.35 10.45 5.80
CA GLY A 45 -13.29 10.79 7.22
C GLY A 45 -12.42 9.86 8.07
N THR A 46 -11.58 9.04 7.43
CA THR A 46 -10.49 8.36 8.12
C THR A 46 -9.39 9.34 8.46
N THR A 47 -8.85 9.25 9.68
CA THR A 47 -7.64 9.95 10.08
C THR A 47 -6.60 8.92 10.50
N CYS A 48 -5.40 8.99 9.93
CA CYS A 48 -4.28 8.14 10.34
C CYS A 48 -3.17 8.95 11.01
N LYS A 49 -2.41 8.27 11.88
CA LYS A 49 -1.15 8.79 12.44
C LYS A 49 0.01 8.48 11.49
N TYR A 50 0.95 9.41 11.41
CA TYR A 50 2.12 9.32 10.54
C TYR A 50 3.40 9.40 11.36
N ARG A 51 4.44 8.69 10.93
CA ARG A 51 5.81 8.87 11.42
C ARG A 51 6.58 9.73 10.42
N THR A 52 7.11 10.84 10.89
CA THR A 52 7.98 11.72 10.11
C THR A 52 9.41 11.19 10.14
N ILE A 53 10.05 11.09 8.97
CA ILE A 53 11.43 10.62 8.83
C ILE A 53 12.15 11.59 7.89
N LYS A 54 13.18 12.25 8.41
CA LYS A 54 14.01 13.20 7.65
C LYS A 54 15.14 12.47 6.93
N GLY A 55 15.62 13.02 5.82
CA GLY A 55 16.72 12.44 5.04
C GLY A 55 16.40 11.14 4.37
N ARG A 56 15.11 10.84 4.20
CA ARG A 56 14.63 9.63 3.53
C ARG A 56 13.54 9.98 2.54
N GLY A 57 13.56 9.26 1.41
CA GLY A 57 12.57 9.37 0.35
C GLY A 57 11.95 8.00 0.07
N TYR A 58 10.69 8.01 -0.36
CA TYR A 58 10.10 6.81 -0.94
C TYR A 58 10.64 6.60 -2.35
N HIS A 59 11.03 5.37 -2.64
CA HIS A 59 11.37 4.91 -3.97
C HIS A 59 10.42 3.78 -4.38
N GLY A 60 9.87 3.88 -5.57
CA GLY A 60 8.96 2.89 -6.09
C GLY A 60 8.79 2.99 -7.60
N PRO A 61 8.36 1.90 -8.26
CA PRO A 61 8.18 1.87 -9.71
C PRO A 61 7.03 2.75 -10.19
N THR A 62 6.16 3.23 -9.30
CA THR A 62 4.99 4.03 -9.65
C THR A 62 4.74 5.08 -8.59
N VAL A 63 4.80 6.34 -9.01
CA VAL A 63 4.24 7.47 -8.28
C VAL A 63 2.75 7.47 -8.54
N TRP A 64 1.93 7.49 -7.49
CA TRP A 64 0.51 7.26 -7.63
C TRP A 64 -0.29 8.55 -7.71
N LYS A 65 -0.04 9.48 -6.77
CA LYS A 65 -0.76 10.74 -6.62
C LYS A 65 0.21 11.83 -6.15
N THR A 66 -0.14 13.09 -6.41
CA THR A 66 0.64 14.26 -5.98
C THR A 66 -0.28 15.30 -5.36
N ALA A 67 0.16 15.93 -4.29
CA ALA A 67 -0.53 17.05 -3.63
C ALA A 67 0.41 18.24 -3.49
N VAL A 68 -0.14 19.46 -3.47
CA VAL A 68 0.69 20.66 -3.22
C VAL A 68 0.91 20.84 -1.73
N THR A 69 -0.14 20.66 -0.93
CA THR A 69 -0.09 20.87 0.52
C THR A 69 0.01 19.57 1.29
N TYR A 70 0.53 19.66 2.51
CA TYR A 70 0.61 18.53 3.43
C TYR A 70 -0.78 17.97 3.75
N ASP A 71 -1.75 18.82 4.08
CA ASP A 71 -3.10 18.40 4.47
C ASP A 71 -3.81 17.64 3.35
N GLU A 72 -3.60 18.07 2.10
CA GLU A 72 -4.17 17.42 0.93
C GLU A 72 -3.52 16.04 0.71
N ALA A 73 -2.20 15.94 0.84
CA ALA A 73 -1.48 14.67 0.76
C ALA A 73 -1.91 13.70 1.86
N LYS A 74 -2.01 14.20 3.09
CA LYS A 74 -2.46 13.44 4.25
C LYS A 74 -3.87 12.91 4.05
N LYS A 75 -4.80 13.77 3.66
CA LYS A 75 -6.19 13.37 3.38
C LYS A 75 -6.27 12.30 2.30
N MET A 76 -5.57 12.52 1.18
CA MET A 76 -5.55 11.55 0.08
C MET A 76 -4.95 10.20 0.50
N CYS A 77 -3.94 10.20 1.36
CA CYS A 77 -3.32 8.98 1.88
C CYS A 77 -4.18 8.31 2.96
N ASP A 78 -4.91 9.08 3.77
CA ASP A 78 -5.82 8.55 4.79
C ASP A 78 -7.03 7.83 4.18
N GLU A 79 -7.60 8.39 3.11
CA GLU A 79 -8.73 7.83 2.36
C GLU A 79 -8.34 6.64 1.46
N ASP A 80 -7.05 6.31 1.36
CA ASP A 80 -6.54 5.26 0.49
C ASP A 80 -5.77 4.19 1.29
N ASP A 81 -6.30 2.98 1.34
CA ASP A 81 -5.68 1.86 2.08
C ASP A 81 -4.41 1.33 1.41
N GLU A 82 -4.23 1.57 0.11
CA GLU A 82 -3.01 1.18 -0.58
C GLU A 82 -1.89 2.19 -0.36
N CYS A 83 -2.19 3.39 0.15
CA CYS A 83 -1.18 4.39 0.49
C CYS A 83 -0.37 3.98 1.72
N THR A 84 0.94 3.79 1.55
CA THR A 84 1.88 3.57 2.67
C THR A 84 2.42 4.88 3.23
N GLY A 85 2.46 5.93 2.43
CA GLY A 85 2.94 7.22 2.87
C GLY A 85 3.22 8.15 1.71
N PHE A 86 3.82 9.29 2.05
CA PHE A 86 4.20 10.31 1.09
C PHE A 86 5.47 11.02 1.54
N HIS A 87 6.17 11.69 0.63
CA HIS A 87 7.27 12.57 1.02
C HIS A 87 7.17 13.91 0.31
N TYR A 88 7.68 14.95 0.97
CA TYR A 88 7.83 16.26 0.37
C TYR A 88 9.11 16.31 -0.46
N TYR A 89 9.00 16.72 -1.72
CA TYR A 89 10.13 16.97 -2.61
C TYR A 89 10.40 18.48 -2.73
N PRO A 90 11.44 19.03 -2.08
CA PRO A 90 11.66 20.49 -2.02
C PRO A 90 11.83 21.15 -3.39
N MET A 91 12.46 20.45 -4.34
CA MET A 91 12.71 20.98 -5.68
C MET A 91 11.43 21.13 -6.50
N ALA A 92 10.48 20.20 -6.35
CA ALA A 92 9.19 20.24 -7.03
C ALA A 92 8.10 20.97 -6.22
N GLN A 93 8.36 21.29 -4.95
CA GLN A 93 7.42 21.90 -4.01
C GLN A 93 6.09 21.13 -3.92
N ALA A 94 6.17 19.79 -3.93
CA ALA A 94 5.00 18.92 -3.94
C ALA A 94 5.23 17.68 -3.07
N HIS A 95 4.12 17.09 -2.62
CA HIS A 95 4.06 15.85 -1.87
C HIS A 95 3.72 14.69 -2.81
N TYR A 96 4.57 13.68 -2.85
CA TYR A 96 4.40 12.50 -3.70
C TYR A 96 3.93 11.32 -2.86
N LEU A 97 2.78 10.73 -3.21
CA LEU A 97 2.16 9.61 -2.50
C LEU A 97 2.55 8.28 -3.17
N TYR A 98 2.80 7.28 -2.33
CA TYR A 98 3.32 5.98 -2.75
C TYR A 98 2.48 4.81 -2.24
N PRO A 99 2.32 3.74 -3.07
CA PRO A 99 1.56 2.56 -2.69
C PRO A 99 2.36 1.63 -1.76
N HIS A 100 1.70 0.57 -1.27
CA HIS A 100 2.21 -0.41 -0.30
C HIS A 100 3.50 -1.16 -0.64
N ALA A 101 4.00 -1.03 -1.87
CA ALA A 101 5.24 -1.64 -2.35
C ALA A 101 6.43 -0.66 -2.42
N ALA A 102 6.24 0.60 -2.06
CA ALA A 102 7.32 1.57 -2.06
C ALA A 102 8.22 1.40 -0.83
N GLU A 103 9.52 1.41 -1.07
CA GLU A 103 10.53 1.28 -0.03
C GLU A 103 11.08 2.66 0.33
N LEU A 104 11.45 2.83 1.59
CA LEU A 104 12.07 4.06 2.07
C LEU A 104 13.58 3.92 1.94
N ILE A 105 14.19 4.75 1.08
CA ILE A 105 15.63 4.71 0.81
C ILE A 105 16.33 5.88 1.50
N GLU A 106 17.60 5.64 1.85
CA GLU A 106 18.57 6.64 2.26
C GLU A 106 19.54 6.84 1.10
N ASP A 107 19.58 8.05 0.55
CA ASP A 107 20.48 8.41 -0.54
C ASP A 107 20.85 9.90 -0.43
N PRO A 108 22.09 10.31 -0.78
CA PRO A 108 22.48 11.72 -0.81
C PRO A 108 21.56 12.64 -1.61
N PHE A 109 20.78 12.14 -2.57
CA PHE A 109 19.82 12.95 -3.34
C PHE A 109 18.49 13.19 -2.61
N VAL A 110 18.23 12.50 -1.50
CA VAL A 110 16.99 12.59 -0.70
C VAL A 110 17.26 13.01 0.75
N ASP A 111 18.44 13.55 1.03
CA ASP A 111 18.85 14.08 2.35
C ASP A 111 17.96 15.24 2.84
N ASP A 112 17.49 16.07 1.91
CA ASP A 112 16.58 17.18 2.18
C ASP A 112 15.10 16.76 2.18
N PHE A 113 14.79 15.48 1.96
CA PHE A 113 13.42 15.03 1.86
C PHE A 113 12.85 14.75 3.25
N THR A 114 11.55 14.99 3.39
CA THR A 114 10.79 14.62 4.58
C THR A 114 9.71 13.61 4.19
N ALA A 115 9.88 12.37 4.64
CA ALA A 115 8.92 11.31 4.43
C ALA A 115 7.95 11.19 5.62
N TYR A 116 6.69 10.91 5.31
CA TYR A 116 5.60 10.67 6.24
C TYR A 116 5.08 9.26 6.00
N THR A 117 5.32 8.36 6.96
CA THR A 117 4.95 6.95 6.88
C THR A 117 3.67 6.69 7.63
N LYS A 118 2.65 6.18 6.95
CA LYS A 118 1.33 5.87 7.53
C LYS A 118 1.45 4.71 8.50
N ARG A 119 0.95 4.86 9.72
CA ARG A 119 0.82 3.76 10.70
C ARG A 119 -0.51 3.05 10.45
N MET A 120 -0.49 1.98 9.67
CA MET A 120 -1.69 1.25 9.21
C MET A 120 -2.63 0.78 10.34
N LEU A 121 -2.09 0.53 11.55
CA LEU A 121 -2.87 0.08 12.71
C LEU A 121 -3.56 1.21 13.51
N THR A 122 -3.25 2.49 13.23
CA THR A 122 -3.74 3.64 14.02
C THR A 122 -4.77 4.48 13.27
N CYS A 123 -5.26 4.02 12.12
CA CYS A 123 -6.27 4.75 11.38
C CYS A 123 -7.62 4.53 12.08
N GLU A 124 -8.20 5.56 12.67
CA GLU A 124 -9.54 5.48 13.29
C GLU A 124 -10.58 6.01 12.29
N GLY A 125 -11.71 5.32 12.17
CA GLY A 125 -12.83 5.76 11.34
C GLY A 125 -13.58 6.87 12.07
N GLY A 126 -13.68 8.04 11.45
CA GLY A 126 -13.96 9.30 12.14
C GLY A 126 -15.22 9.36 12.99
N SER A 127 -15.03 9.77 14.23
CA SER A 127 -15.64 10.98 14.81
C SER A 127 -14.78 11.41 16.00
N ASP A 128 -14.28 12.64 15.95
CA ASP A 128 -13.50 13.30 17.00
C ASP A 128 -12.09 12.78 17.25
N SER A 129 -11.10 13.55 16.81
CA SER A 129 -9.99 14.00 17.68
C SER A 129 -9.14 15.02 16.93
N ALA A 130 -9.13 16.24 17.47
CA ALA A 130 -8.04 17.18 17.29
C ALA A 130 -6.83 16.56 17.99
N ASP A 131 -5.93 15.93 17.22
CA ASP A 131 -4.68 15.40 17.78
C ASP A 131 -3.66 16.54 17.80
N GLU A 132 -3.32 16.93 19.02
CA GLU A 132 -2.24 17.83 19.40
C GLU A 132 -0.89 17.25 18.93
N ASP A 133 0.00 18.16 18.54
CA ASP A 133 1.35 17.89 18.08
C ASP A 133 2.20 17.23 19.17
N ASP A 134 2.18 15.89 19.26
CA ASP A 134 3.24 15.13 19.91
C ASP A 134 4.47 15.14 19.00
N ALA A 135 5.24 16.22 19.11
CA ALA A 135 6.63 16.25 18.72
C ALA A 135 7.39 15.29 19.66
N ASP A 136 7.50 14.03 19.26
CA ASP A 136 8.51 13.11 19.80
C ASP A 136 9.89 13.70 19.47
N GLU A 137 10.43 14.49 20.40
CA GLU A 137 11.87 14.64 20.61
C GLU A 137 12.43 13.31 21.15
N ASP A 138 13.71 13.04 20.87
CA ASP A 138 14.52 11.85 21.24
C ASP A 138 14.42 10.65 20.27
N ASP A 139 15.50 10.05 19.74
CA ASP A 139 16.84 9.87 20.30
C ASP A 139 17.94 10.45 19.42
N SER A 140 18.72 11.35 20.01
CA SER A 140 20.12 11.55 19.60
C SER A 140 20.88 10.31 20.03
N ASP A 141 21.37 9.50 19.10
CA ASP A 141 22.32 8.42 19.45
C ASP A 141 23.68 9.08 19.78
N PRO A 142 24.17 8.97 21.02
CA PRO A 142 25.41 9.59 21.46
C PRO A 142 26.63 8.73 21.07
N ASP A 143 27.69 9.42 20.65
CA ASP A 143 29.09 9.06 20.90
C ASP A 143 29.59 7.67 20.43
N ILE A 144 30.00 7.57 19.16
CA ILE A 144 31.20 6.76 18.84
C ILE A 144 32.42 7.63 19.15
N ALA A 145 32.75 7.72 20.44
CA ALA A 145 34.07 8.10 20.92
C ALA A 145 34.89 6.81 21.10
N GLY A 146 35.83 6.61 20.18
CA GLY A 146 36.87 5.61 20.27
C GLY A 146 38.11 6.18 19.57
N GLU A 147 38.90 6.90 20.37
CA GLU A 147 40.33 7.16 20.19
C GLU A 147 41.04 5.85 19.70
N ASP A 148 42.17 5.84 19.01
CA ASP A 148 43.42 6.50 19.34
C ASP A 148 44.32 6.62 18.10
N ALA A 149 44.94 7.79 17.96
CA ALA A 149 46.21 7.94 17.28
C ALA A 149 47.31 7.34 18.17
N PHE A 150 47.98 6.28 17.72
CA PHE A 150 49.33 5.96 18.20
C PHE A 150 50.34 6.24 17.09
N VAL A 151 51.18 7.25 17.36
CA VAL A 151 52.38 7.63 16.63
C VAL A 151 53.56 6.80 17.16
N ASP A 152 54.53 6.51 16.29
CA ASP A 152 55.91 6.05 16.57
C ASP A 152 56.16 4.56 16.91
N LEU A 153 56.65 3.80 15.90
CA LEU A 153 57.92 3.05 15.93
C LEU A 153 58.38 2.60 14.54
#